data_AF-A0A2G9MWM7-F1
#
_entry.id   AF-A0A2G9MWM7-F1
#
_cell.length_a   1.000
_cell.length_b   1.000
_cell.length_c   1.000
_cell.angle_alpha   90.00
_cell.angle_beta   90.00
_cell.angle_gamma   90.00
#
_symmetry.space_group_name_H-M   'P 1'
#
loop_
_entity.id
_entity.type
_entity.pdbx_description
1 polymer ?
#
loop_
_entity_poly.entity_id
_entity_poly.type
_entity_poly.pdbx_seq_one_letter_code
_entity_poly.pdbx_strand_id
1 'polypeptide(L)'
;MDTLRMLQAGAPQLAEMLWKTDSELFRILRSSHTIEEAREGLFLHLNSIERSLYKINSKRELKHLHPLEKNNAKHCARVLKNLIRTEYEGVSGASALRELFLLSCGKNPAASSGFLCEMAALFSGLYGKSRIYSGPHPEFLKLEGRKAALMRSEFLERYSTDMEKHFSKYGSGFDGAIIRERAASKKRIMHFFGASEKSWNDYAWHIRHAISDLKTLKKLVKLTREEERGIALAEKYGIPFQITPYYLSLFLSPNPLKKGRAIRAQVLPSAKYCRGCMQAKRSGASLDFMEEGSTSPIRCITRRYPKILILKPYDSCPQICVYCQRNWEIKRLCDAKVQKAPLLRALRWIRKNRNISEVLITGGDPLTLSDSFLDWIIGAVAKMPHIRRIRIGTRTLVTVPFRITPRLVRILSKYHVPGKRELCIVTHV
;
A
#
# COMPACT_ATOMS: atom_id res chain seq x y z
N MET A 1 23.90 16.70 -3.98
CA MET A 1 23.21 17.52 -2.96
C MET A 1 23.04 16.72 -1.69
N ASP A 2 23.18 17.36 -0.53
CA ASP A 2 22.88 16.76 0.77
C ASP A 2 21.36 16.80 1.00
N THR A 3 20.73 15.61 1.03
CA THR A 3 19.29 15.44 1.19
C THR A 3 18.77 16.08 2.48
N LEU A 4 19.59 16.12 3.54
CA LEU A 4 19.24 16.77 4.81
C LEU A 4 19.11 18.29 4.67
N ARG A 5 20.01 18.92 3.89
CA ARG A 5 19.94 20.37 3.61
C ARG A 5 18.69 20.73 2.80
N MET A 6 18.27 19.89 1.86
CA MET A 6 17.06 20.12 1.07
C MET A 6 15.79 20.04 1.93
N LEU A 7 15.73 19.08 2.86
CA LEU A 7 14.57 18.92 3.75
C LEU A 7 14.42 20.06 4.77
N GLN A 8 15.45 20.87 4.98
CA GLN A 8 15.47 22.02 5.90
C GLN A 8 15.35 23.37 5.19
N ALA A 9 15.42 23.40 3.85
CA ALA A 9 15.43 24.63 3.06
C ALA A 9 14.00 25.15 2.77
N GLY A 10 13.85 26.47 2.74
CA GLY A 10 12.62 27.13 2.30
C GLY A 10 12.41 27.01 0.78
N ALA A 11 11.17 27.22 0.32
CA ALA A 11 10.83 27.11 -1.12
C ALA A 11 11.72 27.98 -2.06
N PRO A 12 12.10 29.22 -1.72
CA PRO A 12 12.99 30.03 -2.56
C PRO A 12 14.40 29.43 -2.69
N GLN A 13 14.95 28.92 -1.59
CA GLN A 13 16.27 28.27 -1.56
C GLN A 13 16.24 26.96 -2.35
N LEU A 14 15.16 26.20 -2.26
CA LEU A 14 14.95 24.97 -3.03
C LEU A 14 14.86 25.22 -4.53
N ALA A 15 14.19 26.31 -4.94
CA ALA A 15 14.13 26.71 -6.34
C ALA A 15 15.51 27.10 -6.89
N GLU A 16 16.31 27.82 -6.11
CA GLU A 16 17.69 28.14 -6.50
C GLU A 16 18.56 26.88 -6.64
N MET A 17 18.41 25.93 -5.70
CA MET A 17 19.09 24.63 -5.77
C MET A 17 18.66 23.80 -6.98
N LEU A 18 17.36 23.83 -7.33
CA LEU A 18 16.81 23.16 -8.51
C LEU A 18 17.49 23.68 -9.78
N TRP A 19 17.56 25.00 -9.97
CA TRP A 19 18.13 25.59 -11.18
C TRP A 19 19.65 25.46 -11.26
N LYS A 20 20.35 25.37 -10.12
CA LYS A 20 21.78 25.00 -10.09
C LYS A 20 22.03 23.56 -10.53
N THR A 21 21.02 22.69 -10.49
CA THR A 21 21.17 21.28 -10.86
C THR A 21 21.20 21.10 -12.38
N ASP A 22 20.42 21.90 -13.11
CA ASP A 22 20.42 21.95 -14.57
C ASP A 22 20.08 23.38 -15.04
N SER A 23 21.12 24.13 -15.35
CA SER A 23 21.00 25.51 -15.82
C SER A 23 20.40 25.62 -17.23
N GLU A 24 20.52 24.57 -18.04
CA GLU A 24 19.99 24.54 -19.40
C GLU A 24 18.47 24.34 -19.37
N LEU A 25 17.96 23.48 -18.49
CA LEU A 25 16.53 23.37 -18.20
C LEU A 25 15.93 24.71 -17.78
N PHE A 26 16.60 25.40 -16.85
CA PHE A 26 16.17 26.73 -16.42
C PHE A 26 16.14 27.73 -17.59
N ARG A 27 17.19 27.73 -18.43
CA ARG A 27 17.30 28.60 -19.60
C ARG A 27 16.15 28.37 -20.58
N ILE A 28 15.87 27.11 -20.92
CA ILE A 28 14.77 26.72 -21.82
C ILE A 28 13.43 27.22 -21.31
N LEU A 29 13.13 26.98 -20.03
CA LEU A 29 11.87 27.42 -19.43
C LEU A 29 11.76 28.94 -19.39
N ARG A 30 12.85 29.64 -19.02
CA ARG A 30 12.89 31.10 -18.90
C ARG A 30 12.78 31.81 -20.25
N SER A 31 13.35 31.24 -21.31
CA SER A 31 13.35 31.83 -22.66
C SER A 31 12.09 31.52 -23.46
N SER A 32 11.24 30.62 -22.97
CA SER A 32 10.00 30.25 -23.67
C SER A 32 8.91 31.30 -23.40
N HIS A 33 8.15 31.67 -24.43
CA HIS A 33 7.04 32.61 -24.32
C HIS A 33 5.72 31.91 -23.98
N THR A 34 5.59 30.64 -24.39
CA THR A 34 4.40 29.81 -24.15
C THR A 34 4.75 28.50 -23.42
N ILE A 35 3.74 27.83 -22.84
CA ILE A 35 3.92 26.52 -22.20
C ILE A 35 4.25 25.47 -23.27
N GLU A 36 3.70 25.63 -24.47
CA GLU A 36 3.93 24.77 -25.64
C GLU A 36 5.38 24.83 -26.09
N GLU A 37 5.95 26.03 -26.21
CA GLU A 37 7.39 26.22 -26.48
C GLU A 37 8.26 25.61 -25.38
N ALA A 38 7.91 25.85 -24.11
CA ALA A 38 8.62 25.29 -22.98
C ALA A 38 8.60 23.75 -23.00
N ARG A 39 7.47 23.16 -23.38
CA ARG A 39 7.28 21.70 -23.52
C ARG A 39 8.18 21.13 -24.61
N GLU A 40 8.17 21.74 -25.79
CA GLU A 40 8.96 21.27 -26.93
C GLU A 40 10.47 21.41 -26.65
N GLY A 41 10.91 22.57 -26.16
CA GLY A 41 12.30 22.80 -25.80
C GLY A 41 12.81 21.80 -24.75
N LEU A 42 11.99 21.53 -23.72
CA LEU A 42 12.29 20.56 -22.69
C LEU A 42 12.38 19.13 -23.25
N PHE A 43 11.45 18.74 -24.11
CA PHE A 43 11.43 17.43 -24.73
C PHE A 43 12.68 17.19 -25.60
N LEU A 44 13.08 18.20 -26.39
CA LEU A 44 14.28 18.17 -27.21
C LEU A 44 15.56 18.07 -26.37
N HIS A 45 15.67 18.81 -25.27
CA HIS A 45 16.80 18.71 -24.35
C HIS A 45 16.90 17.33 -23.70
N LEU A 46 15.78 16.77 -23.23
CA LEU A 46 15.74 15.42 -22.67
C LEU A 46 16.15 14.35 -23.70
N ASN A 47 15.74 14.50 -24.96
CA ASN A 47 16.20 13.64 -26.07
C ASN A 47 17.71 13.77 -26.30
N SER A 48 18.27 14.97 -26.22
CA SER A 48 19.70 15.22 -26.36
C SER A 48 20.52 14.55 -25.25
N ILE A 49 20.06 14.64 -24.00
CA ILE A 49 20.67 13.93 -22.87
C ILE A 49 20.61 12.42 -23.10
N GLU A 50 19.44 11.88 -23.48
CA GLU A 50 19.28 10.46 -23.71
C GLU A 50 20.19 9.94 -24.84
N ARG A 51 20.28 10.65 -25.96
CA ARG A 51 21.24 10.35 -27.05
C ARG A 51 22.68 10.31 -26.55
N SER A 52 23.05 11.22 -25.64
CA SER A 52 24.38 11.25 -25.03
C SER A 52 24.65 10.00 -24.17
N LEU A 53 23.63 9.46 -23.47
CA LEU A 53 23.74 8.24 -22.67
C LEU A 53 23.95 6.96 -23.51
N TYR A 54 23.53 6.96 -24.77
CA TYR A 54 23.79 5.87 -25.73
C TYR A 54 25.15 5.95 -26.44
N LYS A 55 26.01 6.92 -26.07
CA LYS A 55 27.32 7.18 -26.68
C LYS A 55 27.28 7.52 -28.19
N ILE A 56 26.12 7.89 -28.72
CA ILE A 56 25.94 8.21 -30.16
C ILE A 56 26.72 9.49 -30.55
N ASN A 57 26.89 10.44 -29.63
CA ASN A 57 27.73 11.65 -29.81
C ASN A 57 28.24 12.17 -28.45
N SER A 58 29.26 11.52 -27.90
CA SER A 58 29.70 11.74 -26.52
C SER A 58 30.71 12.90 -26.36
N LYS A 59 30.24 14.16 -26.38
CA LYS A 59 31.03 15.34 -25.96
C LYS A 59 30.89 15.71 -24.45
N ARG A 60 30.04 15.02 -23.68
CA ARG A 60 29.74 15.33 -22.26
C ARG A 60 30.40 14.36 -21.26
N GLU A 61 30.55 14.80 -20.01
CA GLU A 61 30.98 14.03 -18.81
C GLU A 61 30.25 12.69 -18.59
N LEU A 62 29.13 12.46 -19.28
CA LEU A 62 28.30 11.25 -19.21
C LEU A 62 28.96 9.99 -19.80
N LYS A 63 30.06 10.13 -20.55
CA LYS A 63 30.80 9.01 -21.17
C LYS A 63 31.22 7.95 -20.14
N HIS A 64 31.70 8.43 -18.99
CA HIS A 64 32.30 7.62 -17.92
C HIS A 64 31.29 7.16 -16.87
N LEU A 65 30.00 7.49 -17.01
CA LEU A 65 28.98 7.00 -16.08
C LEU A 65 28.89 5.47 -16.10
N HIS A 66 28.73 4.90 -14.91
CA HIS A 66 28.49 3.48 -14.72
C HIS A 66 27.19 3.02 -15.42
N PRO A 67 27.09 1.77 -15.93
CA PRO A 67 25.88 1.27 -16.55
C PRO A 67 24.61 1.43 -15.70
N LEU A 68 24.69 1.25 -14.38
CA LEU A 68 23.54 1.42 -13.48
C LEU A 68 23.10 2.89 -13.36
N GLU A 69 24.04 3.83 -13.25
CA GLU A 69 23.72 5.28 -13.26
C GLU A 69 23.23 5.73 -14.64
N LYS A 70 23.77 5.18 -15.73
CA LYS A 70 23.24 5.42 -17.08
C LYS A 70 21.80 4.94 -17.21
N ASN A 71 21.48 3.75 -16.70
CA ASN A 71 20.12 3.24 -16.71
C ASN A 71 19.18 4.10 -15.86
N ASN A 72 19.64 4.52 -14.68
CA ASN A 72 18.89 5.43 -13.82
C ASN A 72 18.64 6.79 -14.52
N ALA A 73 19.65 7.37 -15.17
CA ALA A 73 19.52 8.62 -15.92
C ALA A 73 18.50 8.50 -17.08
N LYS A 74 18.48 7.38 -17.80
CA LYS A 74 17.45 7.08 -18.80
C LYS A 74 16.05 7.00 -18.19
N HIS A 75 15.93 6.37 -17.03
CA HIS A 75 14.67 6.34 -16.29
C HIS A 75 14.21 7.74 -15.86
N CYS A 76 15.11 8.58 -15.34
CA CYS A 76 14.81 9.98 -15.00
C CYS A 76 14.33 10.77 -16.22
N ALA A 77 15.01 10.63 -17.37
CA ALA A 77 14.60 11.27 -18.62
C ALA A 77 13.20 10.83 -19.06
N ARG A 78 12.90 9.53 -19.00
CA ARG A 78 11.56 9.00 -19.31
C ARG A 78 10.49 9.54 -18.36
N VAL A 79 10.77 9.61 -17.06
CA VAL A 79 9.83 10.15 -16.07
C VAL A 79 9.54 11.63 -16.34
N LEU A 80 10.58 12.43 -16.60
CA LEU A 80 10.41 13.86 -16.93
C LEU A 80 9.63 14.07 -18.23
N LYS A 81 9.88 13.25 -19.27
CA LYS A 81 9.07 13.27 -20.49
C LYS A 81 7.60 12.98 -20.20
N ASN A 82 7.31 12.00 -19.35
CA ASN A 82 5.92 11.72 -18.96
C ASN A 82 5.30 12.88 -18.17
N LEU A 83 6.05 13.54 -17.28
CA LEU A 83 5.53 14.66 -16.49
C LEU A 83 5.09 15.87 -17.32
N ILE A 84 5.57 16.01 -18.56
CA ILE A 84 5.25 17.14 -19.44
C ILE A 84 4.27 16.79 -20.57
N ARG A 85 3.80 15.54 -20.64
CA ARG A 85 2.81 15.11 -21.64
C ARG A 85 1.43 15.66 -21.30
N THR A 86 0.81 16.31 -22.28
CA THR A 86 -0.54 16.88 -22.18
C THR A 86 -1.59 15.85 -21.78
N GLU A 87 -1.45 14.60 -22.25
CA GLU A 87 -2.37 13.51 -21.90
C GLU A 87 -2.38 13.24 -20.39
N TYR A 88 -1.21 13.22 -19.74
CA TYR A 88 -1.11 12.99 -18.30
C TYR A 88 -1.47 14.22 -17.47
N GLU A 89 -1.26 15.43 -18.01
CA GLU A 89 -1.79 16.66 -17.41
C GLU A 89 -3.33 16.63 -17.42
N GLY A 90 -3.94 16.19 -18.52
CA GLY A 90 -5.39 16.03 -18.63
C GLY A 90 -5.96 14.99 -17.64
N VAL A 91 -5.30 13.85 -17.48
CA VAL A 91 -5.72 12.81 -16.53
C VAL A 91 -5.55 13.24 -15.08
N SER A 92 -4.46 13.94 -14.75
CA SER A 92 -4.16 14.34 -13.37
C SER A 92 -4.85 15.64 -12.93
N GLY A 93 -5.27 16.47 -13.88
CA GLY A 93 -5.80 17.82 -13.62
C GLY A 93 -4.75 18.81 -13.11
N ALA A 94 -3.46 18.46 -13.21
CA ALA A 94 -2.33 19.27 -12.76
C ALA A 94 -1.21 19.28 -13.81
N SER A 95 -0.45 20.38 -13.89
CA SER A 95 0.65 20.52 -14.84
C SER A 95 1.95 20.81 -14.12
N ALA A 96 2.81 19.79 -14.03
CA ALA A 96 4.15 19.94 -13.46
C ALA A 96 5.00 20.92 -14.28
N LEU A 97 4.84 20.90 -15.62
CA LEU A 97 5.51 21.83 -16.50
C LEU A 97 5.10 23.28 -16.23
N ARG A 98 3.80 23.54 -16.03
CA ARG A 98 3.31 24.88 -15.71
C ARG A 98 3.91 25.41 -14.41
N GLU A 99 3.97 24.59 -13.36
CA GLU A 99 4.59 24.98 -12.09
C GLU A 99 6.08 25.30 -12.26
N LEU A 100 6.83 24.49 -13.01
CA LEU A 100 8.24 24.75 -13.33
C LEU A 100 8.42 26.02 -14.17
N PHE A 101 7.55 26.25 -15.17
CA PHE A 101 7.58 27.42 -16.02
C PHE A 101 7.31 28.71 -15.22
N LEU A 102 6.26 28.71 -14.38
CA LEU A 102 5.95 29.83 -13.49
C LEU A 102 7.10 30.12 -12.51
N LEU A 103 7.68 29.06 -11.93
CA LEU A 103 8.83 29.18 -11.04
C LEU A 103 10.05 29.78 -11.76
N SER A 104 10.31 29.38 -13.01
CA SER A 104 11.40 29.97 -13.81
C SER A 104 11.17 31.46 -14.10
N CYS A 105 9.91 31.88 -14.21
CA CYS A 105 9.52 33.27 -14.40
C CYS A 105 9.65 34.14 -13.14
N GLY A 106 9.98 33.56 -11.98
CA GLY A 106 9.96 34.26 -10.69
C GLY A 106 8.55 34.54 -10.17
N LYS A 107 7.53 33.89 -10.74
CA LYS A 107 6.15 33.92 -10.23
C LYS A 107 6.03 32.91 -9.10
N ASN A 108 5.04 33.09 -8.21
CA ASN A 108 4.82 32.19 -7.09
C ASN A 108 4.01 30.94 -7.53
N PRO A 109 4.64 29.77 -7.71
CA PRO A 109 3.92 28.56 -8.09
C PRO A 109 3.11 28.01 -6.89
N ALA A 110 2.13 27.13 -7.17
CA ALA A 110 1.48 26.32 -6.14
C ALA A 110 2.37 25.13 -5.69
N ALA A 111 3.58 25.04 -6.24
CA ALA A 111 4.56 24.00 -5.96
C ALA A 111 4.94 23.91 -4.48
N SER A 112 4.75 22.73 -3.89
CA SER A 112 5.22 22.43 -2.54
C SER A 112 6.74 22.24 -2.48
N SER A 113 7.34 22.38 -1.29
CA SER A 113 8.75 22.02 -1.08
C SER A 113 9.05 20.57 -1.48
N GLY A 114 8.08 19.66 -1.30
CA GLY A 114 8.21 18.26 -1.74
C GLY A 114 8.36 18.13 -3.25
N PHE A 115 7.55 18.87 -4.02
CA PHE A 115 7.65 18.92 -5.47
C PHE A 115 9.04 19.41 -5.93
N LEU A 116 9.55 20.49 -5.33
CA LEU A 116 10.87 21.02 -5.68
C LEU A 116 11.99 20.02 -5.38
N CYS A 117 11.91 19.32 -4.26
CA CYS A 117 12.84 18.25 -3.91
C CYS A 117 12.82 17.10 -4.92
N GLU A 118 11.63 16.66 -5.36
CA GLU A 118 11.48 15.61 -6.37
C GLU A 118 12.07 16.03 -7.72
N MET A 119 11.78 17.26 -8.16
CA MET A 119 12.32 17.77 -9.43
C MET A 119 13.85 17.89 -9.39
N ALA A 120 14.42 18.36 -8.28
CA ALA A 120 15.87 18.47 -8.12
C ALA A 120 16.56 17.10 -8.09
N ALA A 121 15.91 16.09 -7.49
CA ALA A 121 16.38 14.71 -7.53
C ALA A 121 16.34 14.12 -8.95
N LEU A 122 15.24 14.35 -9.70
CA LEU A 122 15.11 13.91 -11.09
C LEU A 122 16.16 14.58 -11.99
N PHE A 123 16.38 15.89 -11.85
CA PHE A 123 17.39 16.63 -12.62
C PHE A 123 18.79 16.13 -12.28
N SER A 124 19.09 15.88 -11.01
CA SER A 124 20.38 15.28 -10.61
C SER A 124 20.57 13.89 -11.23
N GLY A 125 19.49 13.10 -11.29
CA GLY A 125 19.49 11.77 -11.88
C GLY A 125 19.81 11.76 -13.37
N LEU A 126 19.38 12.77 -14.14
CA LEU A 126 19.70 12.92 -15.58
C LEU A 126 21.21 12.90 -15.85
N TYR A 127 22.00 13.43 -14.90
CA TYR A 127 23.45 13.54 -15.04
C TYR A 127 24.22 12.47 -14.25
N GLY A 128 23.56 11.40 -13.81
CA GLY A 128 24.17 10.34 -13.01
C GLY A 128 24.63 10.81 -11.62
N LYS A 129 24.09 11.93 -11.13
CA LYS A 129 24.36 12.49 -9.80
C LYS A 129 23.29 12.06 -8.80
N SER A 130 22.63 10.92 -9.05
CA SER A 130 21.54 10.40 -8.22
C SER A 130 22.01 9.98 -6.82
N ARG A 131 23.28 9.60 -6.70
CA ARG A 131 23.89 9.02 -5.48
C ARG A 131 23.22 7.72 -5.03
N ILE A 132 22.47 7.07 -5.91
CA ILE A 132 21.88 5.74 -5.64
C ILE A 132 22.98 4.69 -5.70
N TYR A 133 23.90 4.81 -6.67
CA TYR A 133 25.04 3.91 -6.83
C TYR A 133 26.36 4.60 -6.46
N SER A 134 26.35 5.53 -5.50
CA SER A 134 27.55 6.23 -5.05
C SER A 134 28.46 5.30 -4.24
N GLY A 135 29.51 4.82 -4.89
CA GLY A 135 30.57 4.01 -4.29
C GLY A 135 31.48 3.43 -5.37
N PRO A 136 32.71 2.98 -5.03
CA PRO A 136 33.52 2.24 -5.98
C PRO A 136 32.76 0.98 -6.41
N HIS A 137 32.74 0.72 -7.72
CA HIS A 137 32.10 -0.49 -8.23
C HIS A 137 32.78 -1.72 -7.64
N PRO A 138 32.02 -2.79 -7.33
CA PRO A 138 32.63 -3.95 -6.72
C PRO A 138 33.69 -4.54 -7.64
N GLU A 139 34.93 -4.60 -7.16
CA GLU A 139 36.08 -5.03 -7.97
C GLU A 139 35.93 -6.45 -8.51
N PHE A 140 35.13 -7.30 -7.83
CA PHE A 140 34.86 -8.66 -8.25
C PHE A 140 34.22 -8.77 -9.63
N LEU A 141 33.60 -7.69 -10.15
CA LEU A 141 33.03 -7.67 -11.51
C LEU A 141 34.10 -7.73 -12.60
N LYS A 142 35.36 -7.43 -12.28
CA LYS A 142 36.51 -7.52 -13.20
C LYS A 142 37.31 -8.81 -13.03
N LEU A 143 36.90 -9.66 -12.10
CA LEU A 143 37.59 -10.91 -11.75
C LEU A 143 36.74 -12.11 -12.19
N GLU A 144 37.38 -13.26 -12.35
CA GLU A 144 36.71 -14.53 -12.64
C GLU A 144 37.07 -15.62 -11.63
N GLY A 145 36.31 -16.72 -11.64
CA GLY A 145 36.57 -17.90 -10.82
C GLY A 145 36.48 -17.67 -9.31
N ARG A 146 37.26 -18.44 -8.54
CA ARG A 146 37.19 -18.48 -7.07
C ARG A 146 37.49 -17.12 -6.41
N LYS A 147 38.41 -16.33 -6.98
CA LYS A 147 38.78 -15.01 -6.45
C LYS A 147 37.61 -14.03 -6.53
N ALA A 148 36.88 -14.02 -7.64
CA ALA A 148 35.66 -13.22 -7.80
C ALA A 148 34.57 -13.67 -6.81
N ALA A 149 34.39 -14.99 -6.64
CA ALA A 149 33.39 -15.54 -5.73
C ALA A 149 33.65 -15.16 -4.27
N LEU A 150 34.90 -15.23 -3.79
CA LEU A 150 35.28 -14.86 -2.44
C LEU A 150 35.02 -13.37 -2.18
N MET A 151 35.49 -12.50 -3.08
CA MET A 151 35.28 -11.06 -2.96
C MET A 151 33.81 -10.66 -3.06
N ARG A 152 33.02 -11.36 -3.89
CA ARG A 152 31.57 -11.18 -3.94
C ARG A 152 30.90 -11.57 -2.62
N SER A 153 31.33 -12.67 -2.00
CA SER A 153 30.80 -13.11 -0.70
C SER A 153 31.07 -12.06 0.39
N GLU A 154 32.29 -11.53 0.47
CA GLU A 154 32.63 -10.47 1.42
C GLU A 154 31.84 -9.17 1.16
N PHE A 155 31.62 -8.82 -0.10
CA PHE A 155 30.74 -7.70 -0.45
C PHE A 155 29.29 -7.92 0.03
N LEU A 156 28.75 -9.13 -0.13
CA LEU A 156 27.40 -9.46 0.33
C LEU A 156 27.28 -9.38 1.85
N GLU A 157 28.33 -9.74 2.60
CA GLU A 157 28.36 -9.61 4.06
C GLU A 157 28.25 -8.13 4.49
N ARG A 158 29.04 -7.25 3.86
CA ARG A 158 28.94 -5.80 4.08
C ARG A 158 27.56 -5.26 3.71
N TYR A 159 27.03 -5.69 2.56
CA TYR A 159 25.70 -5.28 2.10
C TYR A 159 24.59 -5.73 3.06
N SER A 160 24.69 -6.93 3.60
CA SER A 160 23.78 -7.46 4.64
C SER A 160 23.83 -6.59 5.90
N THR A 161 25.04 -6.21 6.34
CA THR A 161 25.22 -5.32 7.50
C THR A 161 24.56 -3.95 7.27
N ASP A 162 24.73 -3.38 6.06
CA ASP A 162 24.06 -2.13 5.70
C ASP A 162 22.54 -2.28 5.68
N MET A 163 22.01 -3.39 5.14
CA MET A 163 20.57 -3.69 5.17
C MET A 163 20.05 -3.74 6.61
N GLU A 164 20.72 -4.44 7.51
CA GLU A 164 20.34 -4.52 8.93
C GLU A 164 20.39 -3.16 9.63
N LYS A 165 21.39 -2.33 9.31
CA LYS A 165 21.46 -0.94 9.79
C LYS A 165 20.27 -0.10 9.31
N HIS A 166 19.72 -0.39 8.13
CA HIS A 166 18.52 0.28 7.64
C HIS A 166 17.24 -0.29 8.24
N PHE A 167 17.12 -1.61 8.42
CA PHE A 167 15.95 -2.25 9.02
C PHE A 167 15.81 -1.92 10.51
N SER A 168 16.91 -1.86 11.26
CA SER A 168 16.93 -1.48 12.68
C SER A 168 16.41 -0.06 12.98
N LYS A 169 16.27 0.79 11.95
CA LYS A 169 15.60 2.11 12.09
C LYS A 169 14.10 1.98 12.36
N TYR A 170 13.50 0.84 12.02
CA TYR A 170 12.09 0.57 12.22
C TYR A 170 11.91 -0.36 13.42
N GLY A 171 11.06 0.03 14.36
CA GLY A 171 10.80 -0.79 15.54
C GLY A 171 10.10 -2.09 15.18
N SER A 172 10.55 -3.19 15.77
CA SER A 172 10.00 -4.52 15.58
C SER A 172 8.98 -4.88 16.66
N GLY A 173 8.10 -5.84 16.37
CA GLY A 173 7.21 -6.41 17.40
C GLY A 173 7.94 -7.12 18.53
N PHE A 174 9.24 -7.41 18.35
CA PHE A 174 10.11 -8.08 19.31
C PHE A 174 10.87 -7.10 20.21
N ASP A 175 10.80 -5.79 19.94
CA ASP A 175 11.50 -4.80 20.74
C ASP A 175 10.88 -4.71 22.14
N GLY A 176 11.70 -4.90 23.19
CA GLY A 176 11.22 -4.89 24.58
C GLY A 176 10.46 -3.61 24.97
N ALA A 177 10.84 -2.45 24.41
CA ALA A 177 10.11 -1.20 24.61
C ALA A 177 8.70 -1.24 23.98
N ILE A 178 8.56 -1.76 22.76
CA ILE A 178 7.27 -1.90 22.08
C ILE A 178 6.39 -2.93 22.79
N ILE A 179 6.97 -4.04 23.28
CA ILE A 179 6.25 -5.04 24.06
C ILE A 179 5.66 -4.42 25.33
N ARG A 180 6.46 -3.65 26.10
CA ARG A 180 5.97 -2.95 27.30
C ARG A 180 4.88 -1.93 26.97
N GLU A 181 5.04 -1.18 25.89
CA GLU A 181 4.04 -0.20 25.42
C GLU A 181 2.71 -0.86 25.03
N ARG A 182 2.77 -1.98 24.31
CA ARG A 182 1.59 -2.78 23.93
C ARG A 182 0.94 -3.42 25.15
N ALA A 183 1.71 -3.87 26.14
CA ALA A 183 1.18 -4.39 27.40
C ALA A 183 0.42 -3.31 28.19
N ALA A 184 0.95 -2.08 28.24
CA ALA A 184 0.24 -0.94 28.84
C ALA A 184 -1.05 -0.59 28.08
N SER A 185 -0.98 -0.60 26.75
CA SER A 185 -2.13 -0.36 25.87
C SER A 185 -3.23 -1.40 26.08
N LYS A 186 -2.85 -2.69 26.16
CA LYS A 186 -3.74 -3.81 26.50
C LYS A 186 -4.43 -3.59 27.84
N LYS A 187 -3.66 -3.29 28.91
CA LYS A 187 -4.22 -3.04 30.25
C LYS A 187 -5.25 -1.91 30.24
N ARG A 188 -4.97 -0.81 29.55
CA ARG A 188 -5.89 0.32 29.40
C ARG A 188 -7.20 -0.08 28.72
N ILE A 189 -7.11 -0.81 27.61
CA ILE A 189 -8.29 -1.25 26.86
C ILE A 189 -9.10 -2.25 27.70
N MET A 190 -8.45 -3.20 28.37
CA MET A 190 -9.11 -4.16 29.24
C MET A 190 -9.83 -3.48 30.39
N HIS A 191 -9.19 -2.51 31.05
CA HIS A 191 -9.82 -1.73 32.12
C HIS A 191 -11.06 -0.98 31.63
N PHE A 192 -10.99 -0.34 30.47
CA PHE A 192 -12.12 0.37 29.87
C PHE A 192 -13.34 -0.53 29.61
N PHE A 193 -13.11 -1.77 29.19
CA PHE A 193 -14.18 -2.73 28.90
C PHE A 193 -14.51 -3.65 30.10
N GLY A 194 -13.89 -3.48 31.26
CA GLY A 194 -14.03 -4.42 32.39
C GLY A 194 -13.62 -5.85 32.05
N ALA A 195 -12.64 -6.02 31.15
CA ALA A 195 -12.28 -7.31 30.58
C ALA A 195 -11.14 -8.01 31.36
N SER A 196 -11.21 -9.33 31.41
CA SER A 196 -10.15 -10.18 32.00
C SER A 196 -9.12 -10.61 30.96
N GLU A 197 -7.99 -11.17 31.42
CA GLU A 197 -7.01 -11.80 30.52
C GLU A 197 -7.62 -12.93 29.68
N LYS A 198 -8.57 -13.68 30.27
CA LYS A 198 -9.34 -14.71 29.55
C LYS A 198 -10.17 -14.10 28.43
N SER A 199 -10.81 -12.96 28.69
CA SER A 199 -11.57 -12.22 27.68
C SER A 199 -10.66 -11.71 26.56
N TRP A 200 -9.47 -11.20 26.89
CA TRP A 200 -8.51 -10.73 25.89
C TRP A 200 -8.02 -11.83 24.96
N ASN A 201 -7.88 -13.06 25.45
CA ASN A 201 -7.48 -14.21 24.64
C ASN A 201 -8.66 -14.88 23.90
N ASP A 202 -9.90 -14.41 24.08
CA ASP A 202 -11.07 -14.83 23.31
C ASP A 202 -11.24 -13.97 22.06
N TYR A 203 -11.04 -14.56 20.88
CA TYR A 203 -11.24 -13.85 19.60
C TYR A 203 -12.67 -13.31 19.45
N ALA A 204 -13.68 -14.01 20.00
CA ALA A 204 -15.06 -13.60 19.88
C ALA A 204 -15.34 -12.36 20.73
N TRP A 205 -14.62 -12.17 21.84
CA TRP A 205 -14.68 -10.94 22.62
C TRP A 205 -14.19 -9.73 21.80
N HIS A 206 -13.09 -9.86 21.06
CA HIS A 206 -12.60 -8.79 20.18
C HIS A 206 -13.59 -8.43 19.06
N ILE A 207 -14.27 -9.42 18.48
CA ILE A 207 -15.29 -9.19 17.45
C ILE A 207 -16.51 -8.47 18.06
N ARG A 208 -16.99 -8.91 19.24
CA ARG A 208 -18.13 -8.29 19.93
C ARG A 208 -17.87 -6.85 20.38
N HIS A 209 -16.63 -6.53 20.73
CA HIS A 209 -16.22 -5.21 21.21
C HIS A 209 -15.48 -4.40 20.13
N ALA A 210 -15.71 -4.70 18.84
CA ALA A 210 -15.19 -3.90 17.75
C ALA A 210 -15.77 -2.47 17.85
N ILE A 211 -14.88 -1.48 17.85
CA ILE A 211 -15.23 -0.06 18.03
C ILE A 211 -15.57 0.52 16.66
N SER A 212 -16.74 1.12 16.55
CA SER A 212 -17.27 1.70 15.30
C SER A 212 -17.88 3.09 15.49
N ASP A 213 -17.55 3.78 16.59
CA ASP A 213 -18.08 5.10 16.90
C ASP A 213 -17.02 6.04 17.50
N LEU A 214 -17.15 7.33 17.23
CA LEU A 214 -16.23 8.39 17.65
C LEU A 214 -16.23 8.56 19.16
N LYS A 215 -17.39 8.43 19.81
CA LYS A 215 -17.56 8.64 21.25
C LYS A 215 -16.72 7.63 22.04
N THR A 216 -16.77 6.36 21.68
CA THR A 216 -15.98 5.29 22.29
C THR A 216 -14.50 5.47 21.96
N LEU A 217 -14.16 5.76 20.70
CA LEU A 217 -12.77 5.88 20.28
C LEU A 217 -12.05 7.05 20.98
N LYS A 218 -12.71 8.20 21.18
CA LYS A 218 -12.16 9.37 21.90
C LYS A 218 -11.76 9.06 23.35
N LYS A 219 -12.45 8.12 24.01
CA LYS A 219 -12.10 7.73 25.39
C LYS A 219 -10.81 6.90 25.46
N LEU A 220 -10.51 6.16 24.38
CA LEU A 220 -9.37 5.25 24.31
C LEU A 220 -8.16 5.83 23.58
N VAL A 221 -8.37 6.72 22.61
CA VAL A 221 -7.33 7.24 21.71
C VAL A 221 -7.30 8.76 21.76
N LYS A 222 -6.11 9.35 21.89
CA LYS A 222 -5.93 10.78 21.60
C LYS A 222 -5.95 10.95 20.07
N LEU A 223 -7.05 11.49 19.55
CA LEU A 223 -7.23 11.74 18.12
C LEU A 223 -6.74 13.14 17.75
N THR A 224 -6.20 13.29 16.55
CA THR A 224 -5.93 14.60 15.96
C THR A 224 -7.23 15.23 15.47
N ARG A 225 -7.25 16.57 15.31
CA ARG A 225 -8.41 17.28 14.76
C ARG A 225 -8.84 16.73 13.38
N GLU A 226 -7.89 16.28 12.57
CA GLU A 226 -8.20 15.71 11.24
C GLU A 226 -8.86 14.33 11.36
N GLU A 227 -8.33 13.45 12.22
CA GLU A 227 -8.91 12.12 12.45
C GLU A 227 -10.31 12.22 13.05
N GLU A 228 -10.52 13.11 14.04
CA GLU A 228 -11.86 13.34 14.61
C GLU A 228 -12.87 13.78 13.56
N ARG A 229 -12.48 14.73 12.71
CA ARG A 229 -13.34 15.20 11.60
C ARG A 229 -13.64 14.07 10.61
N GLY A 230 -12.64 13.25 10.28
CA GLY A 230 -12.80 12.13 9.36
C GLY A 230 -13.80 11.08 9.89
N ILE A 231 -13.68 10.70 11.16
CA ILE A 231 -14.58 9.75 11.81
C ILE A 231 -15.98 10.33 11.95
N ALA A 232 -16.13 11.60 12.35
CA ALA A 232 -17.44 12.25 12.44
C ALA A 232 -18.15 12.28 11.07
N LEU A 233 -17.42 12.52 9.98
CA LEU A 233 -17.98 12.42 8.63
C LEU A 233 -18.32 10.98 8.24
N ALA A 234 -17.53 10.00 8.69
CA ALA A 234 -17.83 8.59 8.44
C ALA A 234 -19.16 8.20 9.11
N GLU A 235 -19.37 8.57 10.38
CA GLU A 235 -20.65 8.38 11.08
C GLU A 235 -21.79 9.11 10.36
N LYS A 236 -21.61 10.39 10.04
CA LYS A 236 -22.63 11.22 9.36
C LYS A 236 -23.07 10.64 8.02
N TYR A 237 -22.14 10.07 7.25
CA TYR A 237 -22.42 9.55 5.91
C TYR A 237 -22.68 8.03 5.89
N GLY A 238 -22.67 7.37 7.05
CA GLY A 238 -22.85 5.92 7.15
C GLY A 238 -21.73 5.12 6.50
N ILE A 239 -20.51 5.65 6.48
CA ILE A 239 -19.33 4.96 5.96
C ILE A 239 -18.83 4.01 7.05
N PRO A 240 -18.83 2.69 6.81
CA PRO A 240 -18.51 1.74 7.85
C PRO A 240 -17.02 1.79 8.18
N PHE A 241 -16.71 1.87 9.48
CA PHE A 241 -15.38 1.65 10.03
C PHE A 241 -15.51 0.80 11.29
N GLN A 242 -14.53 -0.06 11.54
CA GLN A 242 -14.51 -0.95 12.70
C GLN A 242 -13.05 -1.21 13.09
N ILE A 243 -12.76 -1.17 14.39
CA ILE A 243 -11.42 -1.37 14.93
C ILE A 243 -11.52 -2.35 16.10
N THR A 244 -10.80 -3.47 16.02
CA THR A 244 -10.79 -4.45 17.10
C THR A 244 -9.99 -3.94 18.30
N PRO A 245 -10.32 -4.36 19.54
CA PRO A 245 -9.53 -4.00 20.71
C PRO A 245 -8.05 -4.39 20.59
N TYR A 246 -7.75 -5.56 20.00
CA TYR A 246 -6.37 -5.95 19.72
C TYR A 246 -5.66 -4.96 18.79
N TYR A 247 -6.24 -4.64 17.64
CA TYR A 247 -5.56 -3.78 16.66
C TYR A 247 -5.42 -2.34 17.18
N LEU A 248 -6.40 -1.86 17.97
CA LEU A 248 -6.30 -0.59 18.68
C LEU A 248 -5.04 -0.52 19.55
N SER A 249 -4.72 -1.61 20.26
CA SER A 249 -3.54 -1.68 21.14
C SER A 249 -2.20 -1.46 20.40
N LEU A 250 -2.18 -1.61 19.07
CA LEU A 250 -0.98 -1.43 18.27
C LEU A 250 -0.60 0.04 18.03
N PHE A 251 -1.52 0.98 18.27
CA PHE A 251 -1.29 2.40 17.99
C PHE A 251 -1.78 3.37 19.08
N LEU A 252 -1.95 2.88 20.32
CA LEU A 252 -2.23 3.69 21.51
C LEU A 252 -1.00 4.40 22.11
N SER A 253 0.11 4.42 21.37
CA SER A 253 1.36 5.08 21.75
C SER A 253 1.16 6.52 22.24
N PRO A 254 1.90 6.96 23.28
CA PRO A 254 1.93 8.37 23.67
C PRO A 254 2.49 9.29 22.56
N ASN A 255 3.22 8.74 21.57
CA ASN A 255 3.66 9.47 20.37
C ASN A 255 3.07 8.85 19.08
N PRO A 256 1.74 8.98 18.86
CA PRO A 256 1.02 8.22 17.84
C PRO A 256 1.39 8.63 16.41
N LEU A 257 1.85 9.87 16.19
CA LEU A 257 2.17 10.39 14.86
C LEU A 257 3.54 9.92 14.34
N LYS A 258 4.47 9.54 15.22
CA LYS A 258 5.80 9.03 14.83
C LYS A 258 5.82 7.51 14.67
N LYS A 259 5.19 6.77 15.60
CA LYS A 259 5.25 5.29 15.62
C LYS A 259 3.97 4.59 15.15
N GLY A 260 2.81 5.22 15.30
CA GLY A 260 1.50 4.63 15.01
C GLY A 260 0.86 5.07 13.69
N ARG A 261 1.42 6.06 12.99
CA ARG A 261 0.78 6.71 11.83
C ARG A 261 0.39 5.72 10.73
N ALA A 262 1.27 4.79 10.38
CA ALA A 262 1.00 3.78 9.36
C ALA A 262 -0.18 2.89 9.76
N ILE A 263 -0.21 2.40 10.99
CA ILE A 263 -1.27 1.53 11.50
C ILE A 263 -2.62 2.27 11.59
N ARG A 264 -2.59 3.55 11.99
CA ARG A 264 -3.76 4.44 12.09
C ARG A 264 -4.38 4.74 10.73
N ALA A 265 -3.56 5.10 9.74
CA ALA A 265 -4.02 5.45 8.40
C ALA A 265 -4.79 4.31 7.72
N GLN A 266 -4.57 3.07 8.17
CA GLN A 266 -5.29 1.90 7.66
C GLN A 266 -6.72 1.77 8.16
N VAL A 267 -7.07 2.36 9.32
CA VAL A 267 -8.36 2.13 10.00
C VAL A 267 -9.12 3.40 10.37
N LEU A 268 -8.42 4.54 10.45
CA LEU A 268 -9.03 5.84 10.73
C LEU A 268 -9.36 6.55 9.42
N PRO A 269 -10.64 6.67 9.04
CA PRO A 269 -11.02 7.31 7.79
C PRO A 269 -10.68 8.80 7.84
N SER A 270 -10.08 9.33 6.76
CA SER A 270 -9.78 10.76 6.64
C SER A 270 -10.99 11.55 6.15
N ALA A 271 -11.04 12.85 6.44
CA ALA A 271 -12.10 13.72 5.93
C ALA A 271 -12.13 13.77 4.40
N LYS A 272 -10.97 13.66 3.73
CA LYS A 272 -10.87 13.56 2.27
C LYS A 272 -11.53 12.29 1.75
N TYR A 273 -11.22 11.14 2.36
CA TYR A 273 -11.83 9.85 2.02
C TYR A 273 -13.36 9.90 2.17
N CYS A 274 -13.86 10.37 3.32
CA CYS A 274 -15.30 10.42 3.58
C CYS A 274 -16.05 11.33 2.59
N ARG A 275 -15.47 12.49 2.24
CA ARG A 275 -16.05 13.39 1.23
C ARG A 275 -16.06 12.75 -0.16
N GLY A 276 -14.99 12.04 -0.54
CA GLY A 276 -14.92 11.33 -1.81
C GLY A 276 -16.00 10.24 -1.94
N CYS A 277 -16.16 9.39 -0.92
CA CYS A 277 -17.21 8.37 -0.90
C CYS A 277 -18.61 8.99 -1.00
N MET A 278 -18.84 10.10 -0.30
CA MET A 278 -20.11 10.83 -0.34
C MET A 278 -20.37 11.43 -1.73
N GLN A 279 -19.36 12.06 -2.35
CA GLN A 279 -19.48 12.63 -3.68
C GLN A 279 -19.83 11.55 -4.71
N ALA A 280 -19.14 10.42 -4.67
CA ALA A 280 -19.43 9.29 -5.57
C ALA A 280 -20.87 8.78 -5.39
N LYS A 281 -21.33 8.65 -4.14
CA LYS A 281 -22.72 8.25 -3.84
C LYS A 281 -23.75 9.23 -4.40
N ARG A 282 -23.46 10.54 -4.38
CA ARG A 282 -24.35 11.58 -4.93
C ARG A 282 -24.36 11.62 -6.45
N SER A 283 -23.21 11.44 -7.08
CA SER A 283 -23.10 11.45 -8.56
C SER A 283 -23.52 10.13 -9.21
N GLY A 284 -23.80 9.09 -8.42
CA GLY A 284 -24.03 7.74 -8.93
C GLY A 284 -22.75 7.07 -9.48
N ALA A 285 -21.58 7.64 -9.19
CA ALA A 285 -20.32 7.05 -9.61
C ALA A 285 -20.10 5.72 -8.88
N SER A 286 -19.72 4.69 -9.63
CA SER A 286 -19.40 3.40 -9.06
C SER A 286 -18.17 3.49 -8.16
N LEU A 287 -18.27 2.94 -6.95
CA LEU A 287 -17.14 2.71 -6.05
C LEU A 287 -16.55 1.30 -6.23
N ASP A 288 -17.08 0.51 -7.17
CA ASP A 288 -16.53 -0.78 -7.57
C ASP A 288 -15.39 -0.59 -8.58
N PHE A 289 -14.25 -0.06 -8.09
CA PHE A 289 -13.06 0.23 -8.91
C PHE A 289 -12.50 -0.98 -9.65
N MET A 290 -12.84 -2.18 -9.20
CA MET A 290 -12.38 -3.41 -9.78
C MET A 290 -13.39 -3.99 -10.77
N GLU A 291 -14.62 -3.46 -10.85
CA GLU A 291 -15.74 -4.04 -11.59
C GLU A 291 -16.02 -5.51 -11.21
N GLU A 292 -16.08 -5.79 -9.91
CA GLU A 292 -16.56 -7.09 -9.41
C GLU A 292 -18.00 -7.39 -9.81
N GLY A 293 -18.84 -6.37 -9.96
CA GLY A 293 -20.22 -6.52 -10.43
C GLY A 293 -20.32 -7.11 -11.83
N SER A 294 -19.54 -6.61 -12.79
CA SER A 294 -19.53 -7.09 -14.18
C SER A 294 -18.92 -8.49 -14.32
N THR A 295 -18.10 -8.89 -13.35
CA THR A 295 -17.41 -10.19 -13.31
C THR A 295 -18.06 -11.18 -12.34
N SER A 296 -19.33 -10.97 -11.98
CA SER A 296 -20.10 -11.80 -11.04
C SER A 296 -21.18 -12.63 -11.76
N PRO A 297 -20.89 -13.85 -12.23
CA PRO A 297 -21.86 -14.69 -12.95
C PRO A 297 -23.03 -15.17 -12.07
N ILE A 298 -22.83 -15.20 -10.76
CA ILE A 298 -23.86 -15.50 -9.77
C ILE A 298 -23.47 -14.86 -8.43
N ARG A 299 -24.47 -14.49 -7.63
CA ARG A 299 -24.25 -13.93 -6.29
C ARG A 299 -23.25 -14.77 -5.47
N CYS A 300 -22.38 -14.10 -4.74
CA CYS A 300 -21.24 -14.65 -3.98
C CYS A 300 -20.07 -15.14 -4.84
N ILE A 301 -20.10 -15.03 -6.17
CA ILE A 301 -18.98 -15.41 -7.03
C ILE A 301 -18.47 -14.21 -7.80
N THR A 302 -17.17 -13.99 -7.80
CA THR A 302 -16.48 -13.14 -8.78
C THR A 302 -15.52 -14.03 -9.57
N ARG A 303 -15.60 -14.04 -10.90
CA ARG A 303 -14.72 -14.83 -11.78
C ARG A 303 -14.13 -13.95 -12.87
N ARG A 304 -12.81 -13.73 -12.78
CA ARG A 304 -12.03 -12.96 -13.77
C ARG A 304 -11.04 -13.82 -14.54
N TYR A 305 -10.67 -14.95 -13.96
CA TYR A 305 -9.63 -15.81 -14.51
C TYR A 305 -10.24 -17.14 -14.97
N PRO A 306 -9.63 -17.82 -15.95
CA PRO A 306 -10.16 -19.05 -16.50
C PRO A 306 -10.34 -20.16 -15.44
N LYS A 307 -9.37 -20.30 -14.52
CA LYS A 307 -9.28 -21.41 -13.55
C LYS A 307 -9.54 -21.01 -12.09
N ILE A 308 -9.66 -19.72 -11.80
CA ILE A 308 -9.72 -19.18 -10.42
C ILE A 308 -11.01 -18.39 -10.25
N LEU A 309 -11.69 -18.58 -9.13
CA LEU A 309 -12.81 -17.73 -8.71
C LEU A 309 -12.67 -17.27 -7.26
N ILE A 310 -13.38 -16.19 -6.95
CA ILE A 310 -13.62 -15.71 -5.59
C ILE A 310 -14.98 -16.21 -5.12
N LEU A 311 -15.04 -16.75 -3.91
CA LEU A 311 -16.27 -17.10 -3.19
C LEU A 311 -16.41 -16.16 -2.00
N LYS A 312 -17.53 -15.42 -1.93
CA LYS A 312 -17.82 -14.40 -0.91
C LYS A 312 -18.90 -14.88 0.08
N PRO A 313 -18.57 -15.67 1.12
CA PRO A 313 -19.55 -16.15 2.10
C PRO A 313 -20.05 -15.08 3.08
N TYR A 314 -19.31 -13.97 3.25
CA TYR A 314 -19.60 -12.96 4.27
C TYR A 314 -19.22 -11.56 3.80
N ASP A 315 -19.97 -10.55 4.24
CA ASP A 315 -19.89 -9.15 3.81
C ASP A 315 -19.41 -8.20 4.91
N SER A 316 -18.65 -8.70 5.89
CA SER A 316 -18.00 -7.87 6.92
C SER A 316 -16.65 -8.42 7.37
N CYS A 317 -15.89 -7.59 8.09
CA CYS A 317 -14.57 -7.89 8.65
C CYS A 317 -14.54 -7.49 10.13
N PRO A 318 -13.71 -8.11 10.98
CA PRO A 318 -13.53 -7.68 12.38
C PRO A 318 -13.03 -6.24 12.45
N GLN A 319 -12.25 -5.86 11.45
CA GLN A 319 -11.72 -4.53 11.24
C GLN A 319 -11.91 -4.14 9.79
N ILE A 320 -12.40 -2.92 9.55
CA ILE A 320 -12.61 -2.40 8.20
C ILE A 320 -11.45 -1.47 7.85
N CYS A 321 -10.76 -1.81 6.76
CA CYS A 321 -9.64 -1.02 6.27
C CYS A 321 -10.14 0.15 5.42
N VAL A 322 -9.58 1.34 5.60
CA VAL A 322 -9.91 2.55 4.82
C VAL A 322 -9.61 2.34 3.33
N TYR A 323 -8.58 1.56 3.02
CA TYR A 323 -8.17 1.21 1.66
C TYR A 323 -8.84 -0.06 1.11
N CYS A 324 -9.91 -0.55 1.75
CA CYS A 324 -10.61 -1.75 1.30
C CYS A 324 -11.21 -1.54 -0.10
N GLN A 325 -10.82 -2.37 -1.07
CA GLN A 325 -11.37 -2.35 -2.44
C GLN A 325 -12.88 -2.66 -2.49
N ARG A 326 -13.42 -3.24 -1.42
CA ARG A 326 -14.83 -3.61 -1.26
C ARG A 326 -15.56 -2.72 -0.25
N ASN A 327 -15.02 -1.55 0.07
CA ASN A 327 -15.67 -0.62 1.00
C ASN A 327 -17.13 -0.27 0.60
N TRP A 328 -17.49 -0.44 -0.68
CA TRP A 328 -18.81 -0.24 -1.24
C TRP A 328 -19.80 -1.39 -0.98
N GLU A 329 -19.32 -2.61 -0.71
CA GLU A 329 -20.18 -3.78 -0.40
C GLU A 329 -20.09 -4.25 1.06
N ILE A 330 -19.02 -3.86 1.78
CA ILE A 330 -18.80 -4.25 3.18
C ILE A 330 -19.73 -3.51 4.13
N LYS A 331 -20.24 -4.24 5.12
CA LYS A 331 -21.10 -3.73 6.19
C LYS A 331 -20.41 -3.81 7.54
N ARG A 332 -20.98 -3.13 8.54
CA ARG A 332 -20.63 -3.35 9.95
C ARG A 332 -21.04 -4.76 10.37
N LEU A 333 -20.37 -5.30 11.39
CA LEU A 333 -20.63 -6.65 11.90
C LEU A 333 -22.09 -6.84 12.31
N CYS A 334 -22.72 -5.82 12.90
CA CYS A 334 -24.13 -5.83 13.30
C CYS A 334 -25.12 -5.90 12.12
N ASP A 335 -24.72 -5.43 10.95
CA ASP A 335 -25.55 -5.35 9.75
C ASP A 335 -25.29 -6.50 8.76
N ALA A 336 -24.19 -7.24 8.96
CA ALA A 336 -23.70 -8.27 8.08
C ALA A 336 -24.40 -9.61 8.32
N LYS A 337 -24.71 -10.33 7.23
CA LYS A 337 -25.44 -11.60 7.29
C LYS A 337 -24.89 -12.60 6.30
N VAL A 338 -24.69 -13.82 6.78
CA VAL A 338 -24.43 -14.96 5.91
C VAL A 338 -25.70 -15.32 5.15
N GLN A 339 -25.60 -15.34 3.82
CA GLN A 339 -26.75 -15.67 2.97
C GLN A 339 -26.61 -17.09 2.44
N LYS A 340 -27.08 -18.06 3.24
CA LYS A 340 -26.91 -19.49 2.96
C LYS A 340 -27.48 -19.92 1.61
N ALA A 341 -28.65 -19.41 1.21
CA ALA A 341 -29.27 -19.77 -0.06
C ALA A 341 -28.46 -19.31 -1.30
N PRO A 342 -28.04 -18.03 -1.42
CA PRO A 342 -27.07 -17.62 -2.42
C PRO A 342 -25.78 -18.45 -2.42
N LEU A 343 -25.23 -18.74 -1.24
CA LEU A 343 -23.99 -19.50 -1.13
C LEU A 343 -24.14 -20.95 -1.62
N LEU A 344 -25.28 -21.60 -1.34
CA LEU A 344 -25.60 -22.93 -1.88
C LEU A 344 -25.72 -22.90 -3.41
N ARG A 345 -26.32 -21.85 -3.98
CA ARG A 345 -26.36 -21.66 -5.44
C ARG A 345 -24.97 -21.47 -6.03
N ALA A 346 -24.13 -20.67 -5.38
CA ALA A 346 -22.73 -20.50 -5.75
C ALA A 346 -21.98 -21.84 -5.75
N LEU A 347 -22.07 -22.63 -4.67
CA LEU A 347 -21.44 -23.96 -4.59
C LEU A 347 -21.91 -24.91 -5.70
N ARG A 348 -23.21 -24.90 -6.04
CA ARG A 348 -23.73 -25.67 -7.19
C ARG A 348 -23.14 -25.19 -8.51
N TRP A 349 -23.01 -23.88 -8.68
CA TRP A 349 -22.39 -23.29 -9.86
C TRP A 349 -20.92 -23.71 -10.01
N ILE A 350 -20.13 -23.66 -8.92
CA ILE A 350 -18.73 -24.13 -8.93
C ILE A 350 -18.66 -25.61 -9.29
N ARG A 351 -19.60 -26.43 -8.77
CA ARG A 351 -19.65 -27.87 -9.06
C ARG A 351 -19.89 -28.17 -10.54
N LYS A 352 -20.70 -27.35 -11.23
CA LYS A 352 -20.97 -27.48 -12.66
C LYS A 352 -19.78 -27.02 -13.54
N ASN A 353 -18.96 -26.10 -13.06
CA ASN A 353 -17.85 -25.52 -13.83
C ASN A 353 -16.52 -26.26 -13.59
N ARG A 354 -16.27 -27.34 -14.34
CA ARG A 354 -15.13 -28.25 -14.14
C ARG A 354 -13.75 -27.67 -14.46
N ASN A 355 -13.68 -26.59 -15.25
CA ASN A 355 -12.43 -25.93 -15.59
C ASN A 355 -11.85 -25.07 -14.44
N ILE A 356 -12.60 -24.89 -13.37
CA ILE A 356 -12.16 -24.16 -12.19
C ILE A 356 -11.31 -25.12 -11.35
N SER A 357 -10.07 -24.76 -11.09
CA SER A 357 -9.18 -25.57 -10.24
C SER A 357 -8.88 -24.93 -8.89
N GLU A 358 -9.25 -23.66 -8.72
CA GLU A 358 -8.91 -22.89 -7.53
C GLU A 358 -10.07 -21.99 -7.07
N VAL A 359 -10.31 -22.00 -5.75
CA VAL A 359 -11.32 -21.15 -5.09
C VAL A 359 -10.65 -20.31 -4.02
N LEU A 360 -10.75 -18.99 -4.14
CA LEU A 360 -10.38 -18.05 -3.09
C LEU A 360 -11.62 -17.68 -2.27
N ILE A 361 -11.71 -18.16 -1.05
CA ILE A 361 -12.75 -17.81 -0.08
C ILE A 361 -12.35 -16.47 0.56
N THR A 362 -13.08 -15.41 0.25
CA THR A 362 -12.86 -14.03 0.77
C THR A 362 -14.19 -13.24 0.79
N GLY A 363 -14.21 -11.96 0.44
CA GLY A 363 -15.37 -11.06 0.51
C GLY A 363 -15.06 -9.96 1.51
N GLY A 364 -15.73 -10.02 2.66
CA GLY A 364 -15.15 -9.51 3.90
C GLY A 364 -14.02 -10.42 4.40
N ASP A 365 -14.05 -10.75 5.69
CA ASP A 365 -13.10 -11.69 6.26
C ASP A 365 -13.78 -13.02 6.64
N PRO A 366 -13.43 -14.14 5.96
CA PRO A 366 -14.04 -15.43 6.24
C PRO A 366 -13.73 -15.95 7.65
N LEU A 367 -12.61 -15.55 8.26
CA LEU A 367 -12.28 -15.99 9.63
C LEU A 367 -13.11 -15.28 10.70
N THR A 368 -13.98 -14.33 10.35
CA THR A 368 -15.04 -13.86 11.25
C THR A 368 -16.12 -14.93 11.48
N LEU A 369 -16.27 -15.89 10.56
CA LEU A 369 -17.27 -16.94 10.64
C LEU A 369 -16.90 -17.99 11.69
N SER A 370 -17.91 -18.69 12.20
CA SER A 370 -17.73 -19.78 13.16
C SER A 370 -16.92 -20.92 12.57
N ASP A 371 -16.24 -21.66 13.44
CA ASP A 371 -15.51 -22.88 13.07
C ASP A 371 -16.39 -23.90 12.31
N SER A 372 -17.64 -24.07 12.75
CA SER A 372 -18.60 -24.98 12.08
C SER A 372 -18.94 -24.53 10.66
N PHE A 373 -19.09 -23.23 10.44
CA PHE A 373 -19.39 -22.69 9.13
C PHE A 373 -18.18 -22.79 8.19
N LEU A 374 -16.98 -22.51 8.70
CA LEU A 374 -15.73 -22.68 7.97
C LEU A 374 -15.51 -24.14 7.56
N ASP A 375 -15.69 -25.09 8.49
CA ASP A 375 -15.60 -26.53 8.20
C ASP A 375 -16.58 -26.93 7.09
N TRP A 376 -17.83 -26.45 7.18
CA TRP A 376 -18.84 -26.72 6.17
C TRP A 376 -18.50 -26.15 4.78
N ILE A 377 -18.13 -24.87 4.68
CA ILE A 377 -17.90 -24.24 3.38
C ILE A 377 -16.63 -24.76 2.70
N ILE A 378 -15.55 -24.93 3.46
CA ILE A 378 -14.30 -25.51 2.96
C ILE A 378 -14.56 -26.95 2.55
N GLY A 379 -15.29 -27.72 3.37
CA GLY A 379 -15.67 -29.10 3.05
C GLY A 379 -16.51 -29.22 1.78
N ALA A 380 -17.46 -28.31 1.56
CA ALA A 380 -18.28 -28.30 0.36
C ALA A 380 -17.45 -28.09 -0.92
N VAL A 381 -16.49 -27.17 -0.87
CA VAL A 381 -15.54 -26.91 -1.97
C VAL A 381 -14.57 -28.08 -2.13
N ALA A 382 -14.01 -28.59 -1.04
CA ALA A 382 -13.08 -29.72 -1.01
C ALA A 382 -13.68 -31.00 -1.62
N LYS A 383 -14.98 -31.23 -1.49
CA LYS A 383 -15.70 -32.37 -2.11
C LYS A 383 -15.80 -32.29 -3.65
N MET A 384 -15.25 -31.25 -4.28
CA MET A 384 -15.25 -31.08 -5.73
C MET A 384 -13.91 -31.57 -6.31
N PRO A 385 -13.87 -32.69 -7.07
CA PRO A 385 -12.60 -33.30 -7.50
C PRO A 385 -11.72 -32.40 -8.38
N HIS A 386 -12.33 -31.46 -9.12
CA HIS A 386 -11.61 -30.52 -9.98
C HIS A 386 -10.90 -29.41 -9.20
N ILE A 387 -11.24 -29.20 -7.92
CA ILE A 387 -10.61 -28.17 -7.08
C ILE A 387 -9.32 -28.70 -6.46
N ARG A 388 -8.20 -28.17 -6.94
CA ARG A 388 -6.82 -28.49 -6.50
C ARG A 388 -6.30 -27.51 -5.46
N ARG A 389 -6.84 -26.29 -5.40
CA ARG A 389 -6.42 -25.29 -4.41
C ARG A 389 -7.59 -24.53 -3.80
N ILE A 390 -7.57 -24.40 -2.48
CA ILE A 390 -8.48 -23.57 -1.70
C ILE A 390 -7.64 -22.50 -0.99
N ARG A 391 -7.89 -21.24 -1.31
CA ARG A 391 -7.24 -20.11 -0.66
C ARG A 391 -8.21 -19.44 0.30
N ILE A 392 -7.76 -19.06 1.48
CA ILE A 392 -8.55 -18.27 2.43
C ILE A 392 -7.90 -16.89 2.52
N GLY A 393 -8.54 -15.88 1.94
CA GLY A 393 -8.10 -14.49 2.04
C GLY A 393 -8.63 -13.90 3.33
N THR A 394 -7.76 -13.69 4.32
CA THR A 394 -8.12 -13.17 5.64
C THR A 394 -7.07 -12.20 6.16
N ARG A 395 -7.52 -11.16 6.86
CA ARG A 395 -6.65 -10.25 7.60
C ARG A 395 -6.73 -10.48 9.12
N THR A 396 -7.55 -11.44 9.54
CA THR A 396 -7.79 -11.74 10.96
C THR A 396 -6.50 -12.18 11.67
N LEU A 397 -5.49 -12.70 10.95
CA LEU A 397 -4.14 -12.93 11.49
C LEU A 397 -3.51 -11.67 12.08
N VAL A 398 -3.77 -10.51 11.49
CA VAL A 398 -3.21 -9.22 11.91
C VAL A 398 -4.18 -8.49 12.85
N THR A 399 -5.49 -8.65 12.67
CA THR A 399 -6.49 -7.85 13.38
C THR A 399 -7.06 -8.52 14.63
N VAL A 400 -7.09 -9.86 14.68
CA VAL A 400 -7.48 -10.67 15.85
C VAL A 400 -6.68 -11.99 15.85
N PRO A 401 -5.38 -11.98 16.18
CA PRO A 401 -4.52 -13.18 16.08
C PRO A 401 -5.03 -14.36 16.92
N PHE A 402 -5.77 -14.10 18.00
CA PHE A 402 -6.41 -15.10 18.84
C PHE A 402 -7.42 -16.00 18.11
N ARG A 403 -7.85 -15.64 16.89
CA ARG A 403 -8.73 -16.47 16.07
C ARG A 403 -8.08 -17.78 15.65
N ILE A 404 -6.74 -17.84 15.63
CA ILE A 404 -5.96 -19.03 15.28
C ILE A 404 -5.87 -19.96 16.48
N THR A 405 -6.96 -20.69 16.71
CA THR A 405 -7.05 -21.68 17.79
C THR A 405 -6.61 -23.06 17.29
N PRO A 406 -6.21 -23.99 18.19
CA PRO A 406 -5.93 -25.37 17.81
C PRO A 406 -7.11 -26.05 17.08
N ARG A 407 -8.35 -25.68 17.42
CA ARG A 407 -9.56 -26.17 16.74
C ARG A 407 -9.63 -25.70 15.29
N LEU A 408 -9.39 -24.41 15.03
CA LEU A 408 -9.36 -23.89 13.66
C LEU A 408 -8.26 -24.57 12.85
N VAL A 409 -7.05 -24.71 13.42
CA VAL A 409 -5.92 -25.38 12.75
C VAL A 409 -6.28 -26.82 12.36
N ARG A 410 -6.95 -27.58 13.24
CA ARG A 410 -7.44 -28.94 12.91
C ARG A 410 -8.45 -28.93 11.75
N ILE A 411 -9.39 -27.98 11.74
CA ILE A 411 -10.37 -27.84 10.64
C ILE A 411 -9.67 -27.54 9.31
N LEU A 412 -8.71 -26.61 9.30
CA LEU A 412 -7.97 -26.28 8.09
C LEU A 412 -7.11 -27.46 7.60
N SER A 413 -6.44 -28.15 8.52
CA SER A 413 -5.56 -29.29 8.22
C SER A 413 -6.32 -30.45 7.60
N LYS A 414 -7.56 -30.72 8.03
CA LYS A 414 -8.46 -31.73 7.44
C LYS A 414 -8.60 -31.62 5.92
N TYR A 415 -8.48 -30.42 5.37
CA TYR A 415 -8.70 -30.16 3.95
C TYR A 415 -7.43 -29.96 3.13
N HIS A 416 -6.27 -29.84 3.78
CA HIS A 416 -4.97 -29.83 3.11
C HIS A 416 -4.49 -31.27 2.90
N VAL A 417 -4.31 -31.68 1.65
CA VAL A 417 -3.82 -33.02 1.28
C VAL A 417 -2.61 -32.83 0.37
N PRO A 418 -1.37 -32.99 0.88
CA PRO A 418 -0.15 -32.79 0.09
C PRO A 418 -0.17 -33.55 -1.24
N GLY A 419 0.28 -32.91 -2.31
CA GLY A 419 0.29 -33.49 -3.66
C GLY A 419 -1.09 -33.60 -4.35
N LYS A 420 -2.20 -33.37 -3.63
CA LYS A 420 -3.56 -33.50 -4.18
C LYS A 420 -4.39 -32.23 -4.08
N ARG A 421 -4.47 -31.63 -2.90
CA ARG A 421 -5.24 -30.41 -2.64
C ARG A 421 -4.54 -29.51 -1.65
N GLU A 422 -4.15 -28.34 -2.11
CA GLU A 422 -3.53 -27.32 -1.27
C GLU A 422 -4.61 -26.44 -0.63
N LEU A 423 -4.55 -26.30 0.70
CA LEU A 423 -5.21 -25.21 1.41
C LEU A 423 -4.15 -24.21 1.86
N CYS A 424 -4.32 -22.93 1.52
CA CYS A 424 -3.43 -21.86 1.95
C CYS A 424 -4.19 -20.68 2.56
N ILE A 425 -3.57 -20.03 3.54
CA ILE A 425 -4.03 -18.74 4.08
C ILE A 425 -3.27 -17.62 3.36
N VAL A 426 -3.99 -16.62 2.89
CA VAL A 426 -3.43 -15.43 2.25
C VAL A 426 -3.82 -14.23 3.10
N THR A 427 -2.83 -13.44 3.50
CA THR A 427 -3.02 -12.19 4.25
C THR A 427 -2.25 -11.07 3.59
N HIS A 428 -2.71 -9.84 3.81
CA HIS A 428 -1.96 -8.62 3.56
C HIS A 428 -1.70 -7.91 4.90
N VAL A 429 -0.54 -7.28 5.02
CA VAL A 429 -0.08 -6.63 6.26
C VAL A 429 -0.08 -5.12 6.09
#